data_AF-A0A1Q9DGE4-F1
#
_entry.id   AF-A0A1Q9DGE4-F1
#
_cell.length_a   1.000
_cell.length_b   1.000
_cell.length_c   1.000
_cell.angle_alpha   90.00
_cell.angle_beta   90.00
_cell.angle_gamma   90.00
#
_symmetry.space_group_name_H-M   'P 1'
#
loop_
_entity.id
_entity.type
_entity.pdbx_description
1 polymer ?
#
loop_
_entity_poly.entity_id
_entity_poly.type
_entity_poly.pdbx_seq_one_letter_code
_entity_poly.pdbx_strand_id
1 'polypeptide(L)'
;MEVVNPEVMRVTPVFRALEQFARALRAESAGDFYFKSRQTERISTFWSHSWHGGHWKKILAIITFYNGTAAVALALLTGVLVMVLFCFGTLPGIDRGWYFSLQWSCWSTCSGFVVASLAMIFWRPQTGIFLDRICISQNNERLKTDAILSLAGLLKHSDNMLILWDPTWTQRLWCLFELAAFLKSKKKTSGQHLIVRPIFMGPLSTLAFLTFFAMAVPITTAPVNNIRSVVTLMGAIASAFCAVAFPTASTIRSYFRDLDTMKLQLLSISVDSTRSSCCDQKHVTRSGGPMICDRKMQGIGTDLSSYRLPRIVKECLKIWFGSESSFEDTVRTEVLDILNRDLTEKVFSTPWALGVTSPLILAFMDVSASWTRVNNEWKEEMWSHPAIALLLEGLVLWLLFVPPTKDLLILLLRLARRRPRSTCLELLKNAMVLGTAAVPVLLVIVAYAITRFADLVVFDTENATLRAVSFGCCTLLIALCNFLLQLGLKALLQRPGW
;
A
#
# COMPACT_ATOMS: atom_id res chain seq x y z
N MET A 1 -24.79 4.66 22.91
CA MET A 1 -24.80 3.23 23.26
C MET A 1 -23.52 2.91 23.99
N GLU A 2 -23.65 2.25 25.13
CA GLU A 2 -22.53 1.70 25.89
C GLU A 2 -22.37 0.22 25.52
N VAL A 3 -21.22 -0.34 25.89
CA VAL A 3 -20.96 -1.78 25.73
C VAL A 3 -21.80 -2.53 26.77
N VAL A 4 -22.55 -3.56 26.34
CA VAL A 4 -23.51 -4.30 27.20
C VAL A 4 -22.80 -5.06 28.31
N ASN A 5 -21.64 -5.64 27.99
CA ASN A 5 -20.80 -6.36 28.93
C ASN A 5 -19.34 -5.95 28.72
N PRO A 6 -18.64 -5.36 29.71
CA PRO A 6 -17.24 -4.93 29.54
C PRO A 6 -16.31 -6.09 29.11
N GLU A 7 -16.65 -7.35 29.40
CA GLU A 7 -15.85 -8.51 28.99
C GLU A 7 -15.72 -8.68 27.46
N VAL A 8 -16.66 -8.13 26.68
CA VAL A 8 -16.63 -8.21 25.21
C VAL A 8 -15.72 -7.14 24.59
N MET A 9 -15.28 -6.15 25.38
CA MET A 9 -14.34 -5.14 24.94
C MET A 9 -12.93 -5.72 24.95
N ARG A 10 -12.54 -6.35 23.84
CA ARG A 10 -11.29 -7.09 23.73
C ARG A 10 -10.47 -6.67 22.53
N VAL A 11 -9.15 -6.80 22.66
CA VAL A 11 -8.20 -6.55 21.58
C VAL A 11 -7.15 -7.65 21.52
N THR A 12 -6.52 -7.79 20.35
CA THR A 12 -5.33 -8.60 20.15
C THR A 12 -4.22 -7.73 19.55
N PRO A 13 -2.94 -7.92 19.91
CA PRO A 13 -1.85 -7.29 19.18
C PRO A 13 -1.84 -7.73 17.71
N VAL A 14 -1.45 -6.84 16.79
CA VAL A 14 -1.37 -7.13 15.34
C VAL A 14 -0.52 -8.37 15.06
N PHE A 15 0.66 -8.48 15.69
CA PHE A 15 1.55 -9.63 15.43
C PHE A 15 0.90 -10.97 15.79
N ARG A 16 0.06 -11.03 16.85
CA ARG A 16 -0.71 -12.23 17.24
C ARG A 16 -1.79 -12.58 16.22
N ALA A 17 -2.42 -11.57 15.62
CA ALA A 17 -3.40 -11.77 14.55
C ALA A 17 -2.74 -12.29 13.25
N LEU A 18 -1.46 -11.97 13.03
CA LEU A 18 -0.66 -12.43 11.89
C LEU A 18 0.06 -13.77 12.11
N GLU A 19 0.06 -14.32 13.33
CA GLU A 19 0.67 -15.63 13.62
C GLU A 19 0.10 -16.74 12.73
N GLN A 20 0.93 -17.74 12.44
CA GLN A 20 0.58 -18.88 11.59
C GLN A 20 0.02 -18.42 10.22
N PHE A 21 0.69 -17.42 9.62
CA PHE A 21 0.28 -16.79 8.36
C PHE A 21 -1.16 -16.27 8.39
N ALA A 22 -1.44 -15.52 9.45
CA ALA A 22 -2.75 -14.95 9.79
C ALA A 22 -3.88 -15.98 9.69
N ARG A 23 -3.72 -17.13 10.36
CA ARG A 23 -4.72 -18.21 10.34
C ARG A 23 -6.13 -17.71 10.68
N ALA A 24 -6.25 -16.72 11.55
CA ALA A 24 -7.53 -16.10 11.91
C ALA A 24 -8.23 -15.39 10.73
N LEU A 25 -7.48 -14.83 9.78
CA LEU A 25 -8.05 -14.17 8.59
C LEU A 25 -8.45 -15.16 7.49
N ARG A 26 -8.13 -16.45 7.61
CA ARG A 26 -8.45 -17.47 6.59
C ARG A 26 -9.81 -18.08 6.90
N ALA A 27 -10.80 -17.90 6.04
CA ALA A 27 -12.16 -18.39 6.31
C ALA A 27 -12.19 -19.86 6.78
N GLU A 28 -11.36 -20.72 6.22
CA GLU A 28 -11.30 -22.19 6.44
C GLU A 28 -10.74 -22.67 7.78
N SER A 29 -10.15 -21.81 8.62
CA SER A 29 -9.51 -22.29 9.85
C SER A 29 -10.50 -22.70 10.95
N ALA A 30 -10.69 -23.99 11.19
CA ALA A 30 -11.32 -24.45 12.42
C ALA A 30 -10.45 -24.05 13.62
N GLY A 31 -11.07 -23.44 14.64
CA GLY A 31 -10.41 -23.03 15.88
C GLY A 31 -11.03 -21.78 16.51
N ASP A 32 -11.22 -21.82 17.82
CA ASP A 32 -11.50 -20.63 18.62
C ASP A 32 -10.18 -19.89 18.89
N PHE A 33 -10.13 -18.62 18.52
CA PHE A 33 -8.98 -17.75 18.75
C PHE A 33 -9.18 -16.79 19.92
N TYR A 34 -10.30 -16.92 20.65
CA TYR A 34 -10.68 -16.01 21.73
C TYR A 34 -9.59 -15.85 22.80
N PHE A 35 -8.88 -16.93 23.12
CA PHE A 35 -7.76 -16.92 24.08
C PHE A 35 -6.59 -16.00 23.69
N LYS A 36 -6.48 -15.60 22.41
CA LYS A 36 -5.45 -14.66 21.93
C LYS A 36 -5.81 -13.19 22.16
N SER A 37 -7.06 -12.90 22.49
CA SER A 37 -7.51 -11.55 22.83
C SER A 37 -7.42 -11.30 24.33
N ARG A 38 -7.31 -10.02 24.73
CA ARG A 38 -7.34 -9.55 26.12
C ARG A 38 -8.39 -8.45 26.28
N GLN A 39 -8.96 -8.31 27.46
CA GLN A 39 -9.86 -7.18 27.77
C GLN A 39 -9.10 -5.85 27.72
N THR A 40 -9.79 -4.79 27.35
CA THR A 40 -9.26 -3.42 27.27
C THR A 40 -10.39 -2.42 27.44
N GLU A 41 -10.09 -1.17 27.78
CA GLU A 41 -11.05 -0.07 27.84
C GLU A 41 -11.14 0.71 26.50
N ARG A 42 -10.13 0.53 25.63
CA ARG A 42 -10.01 1.23 24.35
C ARG A 42 -9.48 0.31 23.27
N ILE A 43 -9.97 0.50 22.05
CA ILE A 43 -9.53 -0.23 20.86
C ILE A 43 -8.68 0.72 20.02
N SER A 44 -7.39 0.41 19.81
CA SER A 44 -6.54 1.31 19.02
C SER A 44 -6.94 1.29 17.54
N THR A 45 -7.24 0.12 16.97
CA THR A 45 -7.73 0.05 15.59
C THR A 45 -8.78 -1.04 15.41
N PHE A 46 -9.93 -0.69 14.88
CA PHE A 46 -10.95 -1.64 14.46
C PHE A 46 -10.68 -2.12 13.03
N TRP A 47 -10.52 -3.42 12.80
CA TRP A 47 -10.33 -3.97 11.46
C TRP A 47 -11.66 -4.40 10.85
N SER A 48 -12.07 -3.74 9.77
CA SER A 48 -13.20 -4.17 8.94
C SER A 48 -12.71 -4.76 7.62
N HIS A 49 -13.27 -5.91 7.24
CA HIS A 49 -12.86 -6.63 6.04
C HIS A 49 -13.98 -7.55 5.52
N SER A 50 -13.92 -7.90 4.23
CA SER A 50 -14.78 -8.94 3.66
C SER A 50 -14.15 -10.29 3.85
N TRP A 51 -14.92 -11.35 4.09
CA TRP A 51 -14.40 -12.73 4.14
C TRP A 51 -14.16 -13.33 2.74
N HIS A 52 -14.73 -12.75 1.67
CA HIS A 52 -14.62 -13.29 0.31
C HIS A 52 -13.33 -12.90 -0.43
N GLY A 53 -12.72 -11.76 -0.07
CA GLY A 53 -11.48 -11.32 -0.70
C GLY A 53 -10.32 -12.31 -0.47
N GLY A 54 -9.41 -12.42 -1.45
CA GLY A 54 -8.27 -13.33 -1.36
C GLY A 54 -7.42 -13.10 -0.10
N HIS A 55 -7.33 -14.12 0.75
CA HIS A 55 -6.69 -14.01 2.08
C HIS A 55 -5.24 -13.54 2.02
N TRP A 56 -4.45 -14.05 1.08
CA TRP A 56 -3.04 -13.65 0.91
C TRP A 56 -2.85 -12.18 0.59
N LYS A 57 -3.77 -11.58 -0.19
CA LYS A 57 -3.72 -10.15 -0.52
C LYS A 57 -3.93 -9.30 0.73
N LYS A 58 -4.88 -9.67 1.60
CA LYS A 58 -5.11 -9.02 2.90
C LYS A 58 -3.90 -9.15 3.81
N ILE A 59 -3.33 -10.36 3.92
CA ILE A 59 -2.16 -10.62 4.76
C ILE A 59 -1.00 -9.72 4.34
N LEU A 60 -0.67 -9.69 3.04
CA LEU A 60 0.38 -8.83 2.52
C LEU A 60 0.05 -7.35 2.71
N ALA A 61 -1.20 -6.93 2.54
CA ALA A 61 -1.62 -5.55 2.77
C ALA A 61 -1.43 -5.13 4.24
N ILE A 62 -1.74 -6.02 5.20
CA ILE A 62 -1.54 -5.75 6.62
C ILE A 62 -0.04 -5.73 6.97
N ILE A 63 0.73 -6.72 6.51
CA ILE A 63 2.18 -6.78 6.79
C ILE A 63 2.87 -5.53 6.23
N THR A 64 2.60 -5.17 4.97
CA THR A 64 3.18 -3.95 4.37
C THR A 64 2.73 -2.68 5.08
N PHE A 65 1.48 -2.61 5.54
CA PHE A 65 0.97 -1.45 6.28
C PHE A 65 1.62 -1.27 7.65
N TYR A 66 1.77 -2.33 8.46
CA TYR A 66 2.32 -2.22 9.82
C TYR A 66 3.85 -2.34 9.88
N ASN A 67 4.47 -3.13 9.01
CA ASN A 67 5.91 -3.43 9.07
C ASN A 67 6.71 -2.60 8.04
N GLY A 68 6.08 -2.08 6.99
CA GLY A 68 6.76 -1.44 5.86
C GLY A 68 7.62 -0.24 6.26
N THR A 69 7.11 0.66 7.10
CA THR A 69 7.87 1.85 7.54
C THR A 69 9.12 1.47 8.32
N ALA A 70 9.00 0.53 9.26
CA ALA A 70 10.13 0.04 10.04
C ALA A 70 11.16 -0.67 9.15
N ALA A 71 10.69 -1.48 8.20
CA ALA A 71 11.55 -2.18 7.25
C ALA A 71 12.38 -1.23 6.38
N VAL A 72 11.76 -0.19 5.82
CA VAL A 72 12.46 0.82 5.02
C VAL A 72 13.43 1.63 5.88
N ALA A 73 13.02 2.07 7.07
CA ALA A 73 13.88 2.83 7.96
C ALA A 73 15.13 2.04 8.38
N LEU A 74 14.96 0.78 8.81
CA LEU A 74 16.08 -0.09 9.18
C LEU A 74 16.98 -0.42 7.98
N ALA A 75 16.41 -0.61 6.80
CA ALA A 75 17.17 -0.83 5.57
C ALA A 75 18.04 0.37 5.20
N LEU A 76 17.50 1.59 5.28
CA LEU A 76 18.24 2.82 5.02
C LEU A 76 19.34 3.06 6.05
N LEU A 77 19.06 2.84 7.34
CA LEU A 77 20.06 2.95 8.41
C LEU A 77 21.20 1.94 8.21
N THR A 78 20.85 0.70 7.85
CA THR A 78 21.85 -0.34 7.55
C THR A 78 22.65 0.05 6.31
N GLY A 79 22.00 0.55 5.26
CA GLY A 79 22.64 1.04 4.05
C GLY A 79 23.69 2.11 4.34
N VAL A 80 23.33 3.13 5.12
CA VAL A 80 24.27 4.18 5.55
C VAL A 80 25.43 3.59 6.36
N LEU A 81 25.16 2.68 7.29
CA LEU A 81 26.20 2.06 8.11
C LEU A 81 27.21 1.28 7.25
N VAL A 82 26.75 0.42 6.34
CA VAL A 82 27.66 -0.38 5.50
C VAL A 82 28.35 0.45 4.43
N MET A 83 27.72 1.52 3.95
CA MET A 83 28.35 2.53 3.10
C MET A 83 29.56 3.14 3.81
N VAL A 84 29.39 3.58 5.06
CA VAL A 84 30.47 4.13 5.89
C VAL A 84 31.57 3.10 6.15
N LEU A 85 31.22 1.86 6.51
CA LEU A 85 32.20 0.78 6.71
C LEU A 85 32.99 0.45 5.43
N PHE A 86 32.36 0.54 4.26
CA PHE A 86 33.04 0.40 2.99
C PHE A 86 34.00 1.58 2.74
N CYS A 87 33.59 2.82 3.00
CA CYS A 87 34.48 3.99 2.87
C CYS A 87 35.73 3.86 3.76
N PHE A 88 35.62 3.24 4.94
CA PHE A 88 36.74 3.02 5.87
C PHE A 88 37.68 1.86 5.51
N GLY A 89 37.48 1.15 4.40
CA GLY A 89 38.35 0.02 4.05
C GLY A 89 37.95 -1.32 4.67
N THR A 90 36.98 -1.35 5.60
CA THR A 90 36.63 -2.55 6.39
C THR A 90 35.94 -3.64 5.56
N LEU A 91 35.12 -3.23 4.58
CA LEU A 91 34.40 -4.16 3.70
C LEU A 91 35.14 -4.32 2.36
N PRO A 92 35.19 -5.53 1.78
CA PRO A 92 35.82 -5.74 0.48
C PRO A 92 34.93 -5.18 -0.64
N GLY A 93 35.54 -4.75 -1.74
CA GLY A 93 34.82 -4.38 -2.95
C GLY A 93 34.90 -5.44 -4.04
N ILE A 94 34.06 -5.26 -5.05
CA ILE A 94 33.97 -6.13 -6.22
C ILE A 94 34.67 -5.43 -7.38
N ASP A 95 35.58 -6.13 -8.05
CA ASP A 95 36.14 -5.67 -9.32
C ASP A 95 35.16 -5.95 -10.47
N ARG A 96 34.84 -4.92 -11.25
CA ARG A 96 33.91 -4.99 -12.40
C ARG A 96 34.62 -5.01 -13.76
N GLY A 97 35.95 -5.04 -13.79
CA GLY A 97 36.74 -5.19 -15.02
C GLY A 97 36.94 -3.92 -15.85
N TRP A 98 36.67 -2.72 -15.29
CA TRP A 98 36.91 -1.43 -15.97
C TRP A 98 38.33 -0.91 -15.68
N TYR A 99 38.88 -0.10 -16.60
CA TYR A 99 40.23 0.51 -16.69
C TYR A 99 40.97 1.05 -15.42
N PHE A 100 40.42 0.96 -14.20
CA PHE A 100 41.00 1.60 -13.01
C PHE A 100 41.11 0.72 -11.76
N SER A 101 41.00 -0.62 -11.85
CA SER A 101 41.04 -1.52 -10.67
C SER A 101 40.09 -1.06 -9.53
N LEU A 102 39.01 -0.38 -9.90
CA LEU A 102 38.12 0.26 -8.95
C LEU A 102 37.31 -0.80 -8.21
N GLN A 103 37.35 -0.75 -6.89
CA GLN A 103 36.55 -1.60 -6.03
C GLN A 103 35.14 -1.03 -5.86
N TRP A 104 34.14 -1.77 -6.33
CA TRP A 104 32.73 -1.38 -6.23
C TRP A 104 32.07 -1.92 -4.97
N SER A 105 31.24 -1.09 -4.33
CA SER A 105 30.35 -1.52 -3.25
C SER A 105 29.04 -2.08 -3.82
N CYS A 106 28.53 -3.12 -3.17
CA CYS A 106 27.15 -3.60 -3.33
C CYS A 106 26.46 -3.81 -1.96
N TRP A 107 27.13 -3.42 -0.89
CA TRP A 107 26.75 -3.79 0.47
C TRP A 107 25.49 -3.08 0.92
N SER A 108 25.30 -1.81 0.53
CA SER A 108 24.15 -1.01 0.95
C SER A 108 22.85 -1.60 0.42
N THR A 109 22.84 -1.97 -0.87
CA THR A 109 21.70 -2.59 -1.54
C THR A 109 21.41 -3.98 -0.98
N CYS A 110 22.43 -4.85 -0.89
CA CYS A 110 22.24 -6.23 -0.44
C CYS A 110 21.86 -6.33 1.05
N SER A 111 22.58 -5.63 1.94
CA SER A 111 22.28 -5.64 3.37
C SER A 111 20.96 -4.94 3.69
N GLY A 112 20.66 -3.82 3.03
CA GLY A 112 19.38 -3.12 3.17
C GLY A 112 18.21 -4.01 2.76
N PHE A 113 18.34 -4.78 1.67
CA PHE A 113 17.32 -5.75 1.26
C PHE A 113 17.12 -6.87 2.29
N VAL A 114 18.21 -7.44 2.80
CA VAL A 114 18.15 -8.50 3.84
C VAL A 114 17.46 -7.96 5.09
N VAL A 115 17.88 -6.79 5.58
CA VAL A 115 17.29 -6.16 6.78
C VAL A 115 15.82 -5.78 6.55
N ALA A 116 15.46 -5.22 5.39
CA ALA A 116 14.07 -4.94 5.04
C ALA A 116 13.21 -6.22 5.07
N SER A 117 13.72 -7.32 4.49
CA SER A 117 13.02 -8.60 4.44
C SER A 117 12.84 -9.20 5.84
N LEU A 118 13.89 -9.17 6.66
CA LEU A 118 13.84 -9.62 8.05
C LEU A 118 12.86 -8.78 8.86
N ALA A 119 12.90 -7.45 8.74
CA ALA A 119 11.94 -6.56 9.41
C ALA A 119 10.51 -6.82 8.93
N MET A 120 10.27 -7.00 7.63
CA MET A 120 8.95 -7.33 7.11
C MET A 120 8.37 -8.62 7.71
N ILE A 121 9.21 -9.64 7.93
CA ILE A 121 8.79 -10.95 8.46
C ILE A 121 8.69 -10.96 9.99
N PHE A 122 9.68 -10.38 10.67
CA PHE A 122 9.87 -10.54 12.12
C PHE A 122 9.46 -9.32 12.95
N TRP A 123 9.13 -8.18 12.34
CA TRP A 123 8.62 -7.03 13.10
C TRP A 123 7.30 -7.38 13.79
N ARG A 124 7.21 -7.06 15.09
CA ARG A 124 6.08 -7.42 15.95
C ARG A 124 5.30 -6.18 16.39
N PRO A 125 4.43 -5.62 15.53
CA PRO A 125 3.61 -4.47 15.87
C PRO A 125 2.71 -4.78 17.08
N GLN A 126 2.81 -3.96 18.12
CA GLN A 126 2.09 -4.11 19.39
C GLN A 126 0.73 -3.40 19.43
N THR A 127 0.33 -2.74 18.34
CA THR A 127 -0.97 -2.04 18.23
C THR A 127 -2.11 -3.00 18.58
N GLY A 128 -2.96 -2.60 19.53
CA GLY A 128 -4.11 -3.39 19.96
C GLY A 128 -5.28 -3.24 18.99
N ILE A 129 -5.59 -4.29 18.25
CA ILE A 129 -6.65 -4.29 17.23
C ILE A 129 -7.88 -5.06 17.69
N PHE A 130 -9.03 -4.67 17.18
CA PHE A 130 -10.23 -5.50 17.20
C PHE A 130 -10.33 -6.28 15.89
N LEU A 131 -10.33 -7.60 15.97
CA LEU A 131 -10.61 -8.51 14.87
C LEU A 131 -11.70 -9.48 15.32
N ASP A 132 -12.85 -9.44 14.65
CA ASP A 132 -14.07 -10.19 14.96
C ASP A 132 -13.81 -11.64 15.39
N ARG A 133 -13.08 -12.41 14.59
CA ARG A 133 -12.83 -13.84 14.87
C ARG A 133 -11.94 -14.11 16.10
N ILE A 134 -11.11 -13.14 16.48
CA ILE A 134 -10.22 -13.27 17.65
C ILE A 134 -10.87 -12.66 18.90
N CYS A 135 -11.62 -11.57 18.76
CA CYS A 135 -12.13 -10.81 19.89
C CYS A 135 -13.55 -11.22 20.30
N ILE A 136 -14.28 -11.92 19.42
CA ILE A 136 -15.61 -12.48 19.71
C ILE A 136 -15.49 -13.99 19.90
N SER A 137 -15.98 -14.50 21.03
CA SER A 137 -15.98 -15.94 21.30
C SER A 137 -16.84 -16.66 20.26
N GLN A 138 -16.26 -17.66 19.58
CA GLN A 138 -16.99 -18.45 18.60
C GLN A 138 -17.75 -19.63 19.24
N ASN A 139 -17.35 -20.02 20.45
CA ASN A 139 -17.90 -21.18 21.16
C ASN A 139 -18.98 -20.81 22.19
N ASN A 140 -18.96 -19.58 22.73
CA ASN A 140 -19.94 -19.13 23.72
C ASN A 140 -21.00 -18.23 23.07
N GLU A 141 -22.20 -18.77 22.84
CA GLU A 141 -23.30 -18.05 22.18
C GLU A 141 -23.75 -16.78 22.91
N ARG A 142 -23.68 -16.79 24.26
CA ARG A 142 -24.02 -15.61 25.08
C ARG A 142 -23.02 -14.50 24.86
N LEU A 143 -21.72 -14.78 25.00
CA LEU A 143 -20.67 -13.78 24.77
C LEU A 143 -20.65 -13.29 23.32
N LYS A 144 -20.94 -14.17 22.37
CA LYS A 144 -21.10 -13.80 20.96
C LYS A 144 -22.25 -12.82 20.77
N THR A 145 -23.40 -13.09 21.37
CA THR A 145 -24.58 -12.22 21.32
C THR A 145 -24.29 -10.87 21.97
N ASP A 146 -23.71 -10.86 23.18
CA ASP A 146 -23.33 -9.65 23.91
C ASP A 146 -22.34 -8.80 23.09
N ALA A 147 -21.37 -9.43 22.42
CA ALA A 147 -20.40 -8.74 21.57
C ALA A 147 -21.04 -8.13 20.32
N ILE A 148 -21.94 -8.86 19.66
CA ILE A 148 -22.68 -8.37 18.47
C ILE A 148 -23.56 -7.18 18.86
N LEU A 149 -24.30 -7.27 19.98
CA LEU A 149 -25.12 -6.18 20.49
C LEU A 149 -24.28 -4.97 20.94
N SER A 150 -23.06 -5.23 21.40
CA SER A 150 -22.10 -4.20 21.82
C SER A 150 -21.27 -3.60 20.67
N LEU A 151 -21.38 -4.10 19.43
CA LEU A 151 -20.48 -3.74 18.33
C LEU A 151 -20.36 -2.23 18.14
N ALA A 152 -21.48 -1.54 18.22
CA ALA A 152 -21.50 -0.12 17.97
C ALA A 152 -20.91 0.69 19.15
N GLY A 153 -20.96 0.14 20.38
CA GLY A 153 -20.14 0.58 21.50
C GLY A 153 -18.64 0.34 21.23
N LEU A 154 -18.25 -0.83 20.71
CA LEU A 154 -16.85 -1.12 20.35
C LEU A 154 -16.32 -0.12 19.30
N LEU A 155 -17.10 0.21 18.28
CA LEU A 155 -16.74 1.22 17.27
C LEU A 155 -16.59 2.61 17.89
N LYS A 156 -17.48 2.99 18.80
CA LYS A 156 -17.38 4.27 19.53
C LYS A 156 -16.08 4.35 20.36
N HIS A 157 -15.68 3.24 20.99
CA HIS A 157 -14.44 3.10 21.78
C HIS A 157 -13.18 2.82 20.92
N SER A 158 -13.31 2.78 19.60
CA SER A 158 -12.17 2.58 18.68
C SER A 158 -11.56 3.92 18.28
N ASP A 159 -10.25 4.08 18.38
CA ASP A 159 -9.56 5.32 18.00
C ASP A 159 -9.47 5.46 16.47
N ASN A 160 -9.14 4.35 15.80
CA ASN A 160 -8.96 4.28 14.35
C ASN A 160 -9.80 3.14 13.76
N MET A 161 -10.14 3.22 12.47
CA MET A 161 -10.75 2.12 11.72
C MET A 161 -9.92 1.83 10.48
N LEU A 162 -9.45 0.58 10.35
CA LEU A 162 -8.75 0.08 9.16
C LEU A 162 -9.72 -0.75 8.33
N ILE A 163 -9.99 -0.31 7.10
CA ILE A 163 -10.79 -1.04 6.13
C ILE A 163 -9.85 -1.71 5.13
N LEU A 164 -9.86 -3.03 5.09
CA LEU A 164 -9.21 -3.82 4.04
C LEU A 164 -10.17 -3.97 2.87
N TRP A 165 -10.11 -2.99 1.97
CA TRP A 165 -11.09 -2.82 0.91
C TRP A 165 -10.84 -3.77 -0.26
N ASP A 166 -11.91 -4.39 -0.71
CA ASP A 166 -12.03 -5.11 -1.98
C ASP A 166 -13.46 -4.94 -2.52
N PRO A 167 -13.73 -5.25 -3.80
CA PRO A 167 -15.05 -4.99 -4.40
C PRO A 167 -16.21 -5.71 -3.70
N THR A 168 -15.95 -6.80 -2.97
CA THR A 168 -16.99 -7.53 -2.21
C THR A 168 -17.27 -6.91 -0.84
N TRP A 169 -16.39 -6.04 -0.33
CA TRP A 169 -16.56 -5.37 0.96
C TRP A 169 -17.79 -4.45 0.94
N THR A 170 -17.98 -3.67 -0.13
CA THR A 170 -19.15 -2.78 -0.28
C THR A 170 -20.46 -3.48 -0.57
N GLN A 171 -20.44 -4.79 -0.84
CA GLN A 171 -21.65 -5.57 -1.05
C GLN A 171 -22.27 -6.06 0.27
N ARG A 172 -21.53 -5.95 1.38
CA ARG A 172 -21.91 -6.51 2.69
C ARG A 172 -22.53 -5.45 3.58
N LEU A 173 -23.78 -5.69 3.97
CA LEU A 173 -24.54 -4.80 4.86
C LEU A 173 -23.79 -4.51 6.16
N TRP A 174 -23.22 -5.56 6.77
CA TRP A 174 -22.52 -5.45 8.04
C TRP A 174 -21.29 -4.54 7.96
N CYS A 175 -20.47 -4.67 6.91
CA CYS A 175 -19.29 -3.83 6.71
C CYS A 175 -19.65 -2.35 6.52
N LEU A 176 -20.73 -2.07 5.78
CA LEU A 176 -21.23 -0.71 5.59
C LEU A 176 -21.86 -0.13 6.86
N PHE A 177 -22.56 -0.97 7.62
CA PHE A 177 -23.05 -0.61 8.94
C PHE A 177 -21.90 -0.23 9.89
N GLU A 178 -20.83 -1.04 9.95
CA GLU A 178 -19.65 -0.75 10.77
C GLU A 178 -19.05 0.62 10.42
N LEU A 179 -18.85 0.90 9.12
CA LEU A 179 -18.29 2.19 8.69
C LEU A 179 -19.24 3.35 9.00
N ALA A 180 -20.52 3.25 8.66
CA ALA A 180 -21.49 4.31 8.93
C ALA A 180 -21.64 4.58 10.44
N ALA A 181 -21.67 3.53 11.26
CA ALA A 181 -21.75 3.64 12.71
C ALA A 181 -20.47 4.27 13.29
N PHE A 182 -19.29 3.88 12.78
CA PHE A 182 -18.03 4.50 13.16
C PHE A 182 -18.03 6.01 12.85
N LEU A 183 -18.35 6.40 11.62
CA LEU A 183 -18.42 7.80 11.20
C LEU A 183 -19.41 8.60 12.06
N LYS A 184 -20.63 8.08 12.24
CA LYS A 184 -21.67 8.71 13.08
C LYS A 184 -21.20 8.89 14.52
N SER A 185 -20.51 7.89 15.08
CA SER A 185 -20.01 7.95 16.47
C SER A 185 -18.91 9.00 16.66
N LYS A 186 -18.18 9.35 15.59
CA LYS A 186 -17.02 10.23 15.66
C LYS A 186 -17.26 11.66 15.16
N LYS A 187 -18.42 12.00 14.58
CA LYS A 187 -18.73 13.36 14.07
C LYS A 187 -18.44 14.50 15.06
N LYS A 188 -18.44 14.23 16.37
CA LYS A 188 -18.18 15.23 17.43
C LYS A 188 -16.71 15.35 17.85
N THR A 189 -15.80 14.50 17.36
CA THR A 189 -14.40 14.46 17.79
C THR A 189 -13.48 14.67 16.59
N SER A 190 -12.72 15.75 16.58
CA SER A 190 -11.90 16.24 15.46
C SER A 190 -10.64 15.42 15.12
N GLY A 191 -10.47 14.22 15.68
CA GLY A 191 -9.28 13.37 15.53
C GLY A 191 -9.48 12.10 14.70
N GLN A 192 -10.40 12.10 13.74
CA GLN A 192 -10.77 10.87 13.01
C GLN A 192 -9.66 10.39 12.06
N HIS A 193 -9.18 9.17 12.27
CA HIS A 193 -8.35 8.46 11.29
C HIS A 193 -9.07 7.20 10.80
N LEU A 194 -9.93 7.39 9.80
CA LEU A 194 -10.34 6.30 8.93
C LEU A 194 -9.20 5.99 7.97
N ILE A 195 -8.82 4.73 7.87
CA ILE A 195 -7.74 4.26 6.99
C ILE A 195 -8.34 3.21 6.06
N VAL A 196 -8.48 3.53 4.79
CA VAL A 196 -8.96 2.59 3.78
C VAL A 196 -7.77 2.10 2.94
N ARG A 197 -7.52 0.78 2.96
CA ARG A 197 -6.41 0.15 2.24
C ARG A 197 -6.93 -0.93 1.30
N PRO A 198 -6.78 -0.77 -0.01
CA PRO A 198 -7.09 -1.83 -0.96
C PRO A 198 -6.19 -3.05 -0.75
N ILE A 199 -6.76 -4.24 -0.78
CA ILE A 199 -6.01 -5.48 -0.53
C ILE A 199 -4.92 -5.76 -1.58
N PHE A 200 -5.03 -5.20 -2.79
CA PHE A 200 -4.01 -5.38 -3.83
C PHE A 200 -2.73 -4.57 -3.57
N MET A 201 -2.77 -3.57 -2.69
CA MET A 201 -1.61 -2.72 -2.39
C MET A 201 -0.45 -3.51 -1.76
N GLY A 202 -0.73 -4.53 -0.95
CA GLY A 202 0.31 -5.36 -0.35
C GLY A 202 1.17 -6.09 -1.40
N PRO A 203 0.56 -6.95 -2.25
CA PRO A 203 1.27 -7.59 -3.36
C PRO A 203 1.96 -6.59 -4.30
N LEU A 204 1.28 -5.48 -4.64
CA LEU A 204 1.84 -4.45 -5.50
C LEU A 204 3.10 -3.81 -4.90
N SER A 205 3.06 -3.47 -3.60
CA SER A 205 4.20 -2.87 -2.90
C SER A 205 5.39 -3.81 -2.85
N THR A 206 5.13 -5.09 -2.56
CA THR A 206 6.15 -6.14 -2.50
C THR A 206 6.79 -6.35 -3.87
N LEU A 207 5.97 -6.46 -4.91
CA LEU A 207 6.44 -6.63 -6.28
C LEU A 207 7.25 -5.41 -6.77
N ALA A 208 6.78 -4.19 -6.49
CA ALA A 208 7.49 -2.97 -6.84
C ALA A 208 8.86 -2.91 -6.14
N PHE A 209 8.91 -3.14 -4.82
CA PHE A 209 10.16 -3.16 -4.05
C PHE A 209 11.15 -4.20 -4.59
N LEU A 210 10.69 -5.43 -4.84
CA LEU A 210 11.52 -6.49 -5.42
C LEU A 210 12.03 -6.13 -6.82
N THR A 211 11.23 -5.44 -7.62
CA THR A 211 11.64 -4.98 -8.96
C THR A 211 12.73 -3.93 -8.86
N PHE A 212 12.57 -2.91 -8.01
CA PHE A 212 13.61 -1.90 -7.79
C PHE A 212 14.89 -2.50 -7.24
N PHE A 213 14.80 -3.47 -6.32
CA PHE A 213 15.96 -4.21 -5.84
C PHE A 213 16.64 -5.01 -6.97
N ALA A 214 15.87 -5.77 -7.75
CA ALA A 214 16.40 -6.56 -8.86
C ALA A 214 17.05 -5.70 -9.95
N MET A 215 16.60 -4.45 -10.13
CA MET A 215 17.25 -3.47 -11.01
C MET A 215 18.50 -2.85 -10.38
N ALA A 216 18.50 -2.60 -9.07
CA ALA A 216 19.62 -2.02 -8.33
C ALA A 216 20.85 -2.95 -8.29
N VAL A 217 20.64 -4.25 -8.09
CA VAL A 217 21.73 -5.24 -7.98
C VAL A 217 22.68 -5.22 -9.19
N PRO A 218 22.23 -5.37 -10.45
CA PRO A 218 23.16 -5.41 -11.57
C PRO A 218 23.76 -4.03 -11.89
N ILE A 219 23.14 -2.92 -11.46
CA ILE A 219 23.76 -1.58 -11.53
C ILE A 219 25.04 -1.55 -10.71
N THR A 220 25.08 -2.20 -9.54
CA THR A 220 26.23 -2.21 -8.63
C THR A 220 27.20 -3.38 -8.88
N THR A 221 26.72 -4.52 -9.39
CA THR A 221 27.53 -5.75 -9.49
C THR A 221 27.91 -6.20 -10.90
N ALA A 222 27.13 -5.87 -11.94
CA ALA A 222 27.37 -6.45 -13.26
C ALA A 222 28.68 -5.92 -13.88
N PRO A 223 29.54 -6.76 -14.46
CA PRO A 223 30.78 -6.31 -15.07
C PRO A 223 30.48 -5.37 -16.24
N VAL A 224 31.26 -4.30 -16.35
CA VAL A 224 31.09 -3.30 -17.40
C VAL A 224 32.43 -3.10 -18.06
N ASN A 225 32.67 -3.84 -19.14
CA ASN A 225 33.99 -3.86 -19.80
C ASN A 225 34.03 -2.94 -21.02
N ASN A 226 32.86 -2.57 -21.56
CA ASN A 226 32.72 -1.72 -22.73
C ASN A 226 31.30 -1.12 -22.79
N ILE A 227 31.10 -0.19 -23.73
CA ILE A 227 29.79 0.45 -23.96
C ILE A 227 28.68 -0.54 -24.34
N ARG A 228 29.01 -1.64 -25.03
CA ARG A 228 28.03 -2.67 -25.40
C ARG A 228 27.47 -3.34 -24.15
N SER A 229 28.31 -3.67 -23.17
CA SER A 229 27.87 -4.21 -21.87
C SER A 229 26.92 -3.26 -21.15
N VAL A 230 27.18 -1.94 -21.17
CA VAL A 230 26.27 -0.93 -20.59
C VAL A 230 24.91 -0.97 -21.28
N VAL A 231 24.89 -0.94 -22.62
CA VAL A 231 23.64 -0.95 -23.39
C VAL A 231 22.86 -2.24 -23.14
N THR A 232 23.53 -3.40 -23.13
CA THR A 232 22.90 -4.69 -22.83
C THR A 232 22.32 -4.71 -21.41
N LEU A 233 23.06 -4.21 -20.42
CA LEU A 233 22.61 -4.12 -19.04
C LEU A 233 21.38 -3.22 -18.90
N MET A 234 21.43 -2.01 -19.46
CA MET A 234 20.32 -1.06 -19.42
C MET A 234 19.09 -1.59 -20.16
N GLY A 235 19.28 -2.27 -21.29
CA GLY A 235 18.21 -2.94 -22.03
C GLY A 235 17.54 -4.06 -21.24
N ALA A 236 18.33 -4.87 -20.52
CA ALA A 236 17.82 -5.92 -19.64
C ALA A 236 17.04 -5.35 -18.44
N ILE A 237 17.56 -4.29 -17.80
CA ILE A 237 16.87 -3.57 -16.72
C ILE A 237 15.54 -2.99 -17.21
N ALA A 238 15.54 -2.31 -18.36
CA ALA A 238 14.33 -1.73 -18.94
C ALA A 238 13.29 -2.80 -19.28
N SER A 239 13.73 -3.95 -19.82
CA SER A 239 12.85 -5.07 -20.15
C SER A 239 12.24 -5.70 -18.90
N ALA A 240 13.04 -5.92 -17.85
CA ALA A 240 12.54 -6.42 -16.56
C ALA A 240 11.54 -5.46 -15.92
N PHE A 241 11.81 -4.15 -15.96
CA PHE A 241 10.87 -3.12 -15.50
C PHE A 241 9.55 -3.17 -16.27
N CYS A 242 9.60 -3.21 -17.60
CA CYS A 242 8.41 -3.29 -18.45
C CYS A 242 7.57 -4.54 -18.16
N ALA A 243 8.21 -5.69 -17.92
CA ALA A 243 7.53 -6.94 -17.60
C ALA A 243 6.68 -6.84 -16.31
N VAL A 244 7.07 -6.00 -15.36
CA VAL A 244 6.32 -5.77 -14.10
C VAL A 244 5.38 -4.56 -14.20
N ALA A 245 5.81 -3.50 -14.86
CA ALA A 245 5.03 -2.28 -15.03
C ALA A 245 3.72 -2.54 -15.79
N PHE A 246 3.74 -3.43 -16.78
CA PHE A 246 2.56 -3.78 -17.58
C PHE A 246 1.42 -4.43 -16.78
N PRO A 247 1.61 -5.56 -16.08
CA PRO A 247 0.56 -6.14 -15.23
C PRO A 247 0.18 -5.21 -14.06
N THR A 248 1.11 -4.41 -13.56
CA THR A 248 0.84 -3.39 -12.54
C THR A 248 -0.14 -2.33 -13.05
N ALA A 249 0.11 -1.76 -14.23
CA ALA A 249 -0.77 -0.81 -14.88
C ALA A 249 -2.18 -1.40 -15.10
N SER A 250 -2.26 -2.65 -15.58
CA SER A 250 -3.52 -3.36 -15.74
C SER A 250 -4.27 -3.51 -14.42
N THR A 251 -3.58 -3.89 -13.34
CA THR A 251 -4.14 -4.07 -12.00
C THR A 251 -4.69 -2.76 -11.44
N ILE A 252 -3.93 -1.66 -11.53
CA ILE A 252 -4.36 -0.33 -11.07
C ILE A 252 -5.55 0.18 -11.88
N ARG A 253 -5.60 -0.07 -13.20
CA ARG A 253 -6.77 0.25 -14.03
C ARG A 253 -7.99 -0.59 -13.66
N SER A 254 -7.81 -1.88 -13.34
CA SER A 254 -8.88 -2.72 -12.80
C SER A 254 -9.41 -2.15 -11.50
N TYR A 255 -8.52 -1.75 -10.60
CA TYR A 255 -8.89 -1.11 -9.34
C TYR A 255 -9.75 0.14 -9.55
N PHE A 256 -9.39 1.05 -10.45
CA PHE A 256 -10.21 2.23 -10.72
C PHE A 256 -11.59 1.90 -11.30
N ARG A 257 -11.73 0.81 -12.08
CA ARG A 257 -13.03 0.31 -12.54
C ARG A 257 -13.86 -0.27 -11.40
N ASP A 258 -13.20 -0.96 -10.47
CA ASP A 258 -13.85 -1.49 -9.29
C ASP A 258 -14.36 -0.35 -8.39
N LEU A 259 -13.65 0.79 -8.32
CA LEU A 259 -14.14 1.99 -7.65
C LEU A 259 -15.40 2.58 -8.33
N ASP A 260 -15.45 2.60 -9.66
CA ASP A 260 -16.66 3.05 -10.37
C ASP A 260 -17.84 2.09 -10.10
N THR A 261 -17.59 0.79 -10.06
CA THR A 261 -18.59 -0.23 -9.71
C THR A 261 -19.07 -0.07 -8.26
N MET A 262 -18.14 0.20 -7.34
CA MET A 262 -18.43 0.47 -5.94
C MET A 262 -19.37 1.67 -5.78
N LYS A 263 -19.13 2.76 -6.50
CA LYS A 263 -20.01 3.95 -6.47
C LYS A 263 -21.44 3.59 -6.88
N LEU A 264 -21.60 2.87 -7.98
CA LEU A 264 -22.91 2.43 -8.46
C LEU A 264 -23.61 1.50 -7.46
N GLN A 265 -22.87 0.59 -6.83
CA GLN A 265 -23.40 -0.30 -5.79
C GLN A 265 -23.85 0.48 -4.55
N LEU A 266 -23.08 1.47 -4.10
CA LEU A 266 -23.43 2.29 -2.94
C LEU A 266 -24.61 3.23 -3.23
N LEU A 267 -24.74 3.74 -4.47
CA LEU A 267 -25.90 4.54 -4.87
C LEU A 267 -27.18 3.71 -4.97
N SER A 268 -27.08 2.49 -5.50
CA SER A 268 -28.21 1.56 -5.66
C SER A 268 -28.44 0.66 -4.45
N ILE A 269 -27.74 0.91 -3.33
CA ILE A 269 -27.85 0.06 -2.16
C ILE A 269 -29.27 0.10 -1.59
N SER A 270 -29.77 -1.07 -1.18
CA SER A 270 -30.92 -1.18 -0.30
C SER A 270 -30.64 -2.23 0.76
N VAL A 271 -31.13 -2.01 1.99
CA VAL A 271 -30.98 -2.97 3.10
C VAL A 271 -31.46 -4.37 2.69
N ASP A 272 -32.52 -4.45 1.88
CA ASP A 272 -33.07 -5.74 1.44
C ASP A 272 -32.23 -6.40 0.33
N SER A 273 -31.54 -5.62 -0.51
CA SER A 273 -30.75 -6.14 -1.65
C SER A 273 -29.31 -6.53 -1.29
N THR A 274 -28.72 -5.93 -0.25
CA THR A 274 -27.32 -6.14 0.18
C THR A 274 -26.98 -7.58 0.52
N ARG A 275 -25.84 -8.11 0.07
CA ARG A 275 -25.46 -9.52 0.33
C ARG A 275 -25.18 -9.78 1.81
N SER A 276 -25.56 -10.97 2.27
CA SER A 276 -25.28 -11.50 3.61
C SER A 276 -24.63 -12.87 3.48
N SER A 277 -23.61 -13.13 4.30
CA SER A 277 -22.76 -14.33 4.17
C SER A 277 -23.57 -15.61 4.32
N CYS A 278 -24.60 -15.59 5.15
CA CYS A 278 -25.52 -16.71 5.36
C CYS A 278 -26.29 -17.11 4.10
N CYS A 279 -26.71 -16.15 3.27
CA CYS A 279 -27.52 -16.39 2.08
C CYS A 279 -26.66 -16.98 0.95
N ASP A 280 -25.42 -16.49 0.82
CA ASP A 280 -24.46 -17.03 -0.16
C ASP A 280 -24.13 -18.51 0.12
N GLN A 281 -24.19 -18.94 1.39
CA GLN A 281 -23.99 -20.33 1.81
C GLN A 281 -25.28 -21.16 1.91
N LYS A 282 -26.39 -20.66 1.36
CA LYS A 282 -27.72 -21.31 1.41
C LYS A 282 -28.16 -21.69 2.84
N HIS A 283 -27.75 -20.92 3.85
CA HIS A 283 -28.08 -21.18 5.26
C HIS A 283 -27.57 -22.53 5.78
N VAL A 284 -26.46 -23.02 5.25
CA VAL A 284 -25.81 -24.25 5.73
C VAL A 284 -24.41 -23.91 6.24
N THR A 285 -24.14 -24.28 7.49
CA THR A 285 -22.78 -24.24 8.07
C THR A 285 -21.89 -25.26 7.37
N ARG A 286 -20.57 -25.13 7.52
CA ARG A 286 -19.64 -26.09 6.92
C ARG A 286 -19.77 -27.52 7.45
N SER A 287 -20.28 -27.69 8.66
CA SER A 287 -20.58 -29.01 9.24
C SER A 287 -21.90 -29.59 8.71
N GLY A 288 -22.58 -28.91 7.78
CA GLY A 288 -23.89 -29.31 7.27
C GLY A 288 -25.06 -28.90 8.15
N GLY A 289 -24.81 -28.33 9.34
CA GLY A 289 -25.87 -27.83 10.23
C GLY A 289 -26.52 -26.54 9.72
N PRO A 290 -27.76 -26.22 10.13
CA PRO A 290 -28.43 -24.97 9.74
C PRO A 290 -27.67 -23.74 10.26
N MET A 291 -27.54 -22.71 9.41
CA MET A 291 -26.95 -21.42 9.76
C MET A 291 -28.05 -20.36 9.84
N ILE A 292 -28.04 -19.58 10.91
CA ILE A 292 -28.97 -18.46 11.10
C ILE A 292 -28.79 -17.43 9.96
N CYS A 293 -29.91 -16.97 9.39
CA CYS A 293 -29.90 -15.94 8.38
C CYS A 293 -29.80 -14.54 9.02
N ASP A 294 -28.82 -13.75 8.57
CA ASP A 294 -28.70 -12.34 8.95
C ASP A 294 -29.87 -11.45 8.45
N ARG A 295 -30.63 -11.93 7.44
CA ARG A 295 -31.68 -11.16 6.75
C ARG A 295 -33.11 -11.63 6.96
N LYS A 296 -33.36 -12.93 7.11
CA LYS A 296 -34.70 -13.52 6.93
C LYS A 296 -35.28 -14.02 8.25
N MET A 297 -36.52 -13.62 8.51
CA MET A 297 -37.45 -14.37 9.36
C MET A 297 -37.64 -15.75 8.75
N GLN A 298 -37.32 -16.80 9.50
CA GLN A 298 -37.98 -18.07 9.31
C GLN A 298 -39.06 -18.16 10.37
N GLY A 299 -40.26 -17.69 10.02
CA GLY A 299 -41.47 -18.12 10.68
C GLY A 299 -41.80 -19.51 10.16
N ILE A 300 -41.84 -20.49 11.06
CA ILE A 300 -42.83 -21.57 11.20
C ILE A 300 -42.25 -22.45 12.34
N GLY A 301 -42.71 -22.14 13.54
CA GLY A 301 -42.38 -22.82 14.78
C GLY A 301 -43.20 -22.13 15.86
N THR A 302 -44.34 -22.73 16.20
CA THR A 302 -45.32 -22.20 17.16
C THR A 302 -44.87 -22.28 18.62
N ASP A 303 -43.63 -22.71 18.87
CA ASP A 303 -43.07 -22.74 20.23
C ASP A 303 -42.55 -21.36 20.64
N LEU A 304 -43.31 -20.73 21.52
CA LEU A 304 -43.15 -19.36 22.00
C LEU A 304 -41.95 -19.15 22.94
N SER A 305 -41.11 -20.16 23.19
CA SER A 305 -40.11 -20.15 24.27
C SER A 305 -38.64 -20.26 23.82
N SER A 306 -38.33 -20.41 22.53
CA SER A 306 -36.94 -20.62 22.09
C SER A 306 -36.46 -19.62 21.03
N TYR A 307 -35.69 -18.65 21.51
CA TYR A 307 -34.71 -17.77 20.83
C TYR A 307 -35.13 -16.90 19.63
N ARG A 308 -35.42 -15.64 19.96
CA ARG A 308 -35.86 -14.53 19.12
C ARG A 308 -34.68 -13.66 18.61
N LEU A 309 -33.70 -14.25 17.91
CA LEU A 309 -32.48 -13.54 17.46
C LEU A 309 -32.28 -13.18 15.96
N PRO A 310 -33.24 -13.27 15.01
CA PRO A 310 -32.94 -13.02 13.58
C PRO A 310 -33.14 -11.57 13.09
N ARG A 311 -33.15 -10.54 13.97
CA ARG A 311 -33.33 -9.12 13.55
C ARG A 311 -32.20 -8.18 13.90
N ILE A 312 -31.05 -8.69 14.38
CA ILE A 312 -30.06 -7.84 15.06
C ILE A 312 -29.60 -6.68 14.18
N VAL A 313 -29.26 -6.91 12.90
CA VAL A 313 -28.78 -5.82 12.03
C VAL A 313 -29.85 -4.75 11.81
N LYS A 314 -31.09 -5.13 11.45
CA LYS A 314 -32.18 -4.17 11.23
C LYS A 314 -32.56 -3.41 12.50
N GLU A 315 -32.59 -4.07 13.66
CA GLU A 315 -32.84 -3.41 14.93
C GLU A 315 -31.67 -2.50 15.33
N CYS A 316 -30.42 -2.93 15.16
CA CYS A 316 -29.24 -2.07 15.36
C CYS A 316 -29.29 -0.85 14.42
N LEU A 317 -29.71 -1.03 13.17
CA LEU A 317 -29.90 0.05 12.21
C LEU A 317 -30.97 1.05 12.69
N LYS A 318 -32.13 0.57 13.12
CA LYS A 318 -33.19 1.43 13.68
C LYS A 318 -32.74 2.15 14.95
N ILE A 319 -32.03 1.47 15.85
CA ILE A 319 -31.50 2.06 17.08
C ILE A 319 -30.47 3.16 16.76
N TRP A 320 -29.60 2.94 15.78
CA TRP A 320 -28.51 3.87 15.48
C TRP A 320 -28.88 4.98 14.53
N PHE A 321 -29.68 4.70 13.51
CA PHE A 321 -30.01 5.61 12.42
C PHE A 321 -31.48 6.07 12.47
N GLY A 322 -32.31 5.52 13.34
CA GLY A 322 -33.74 5.82 13.44
C GLY A 322 -34.58 5.04 12.44
N SER A 323 -34.10 4.88 11.19
CA SER A 323 -34.76 4.11 10.15
C SER A 323 -33.77 3.48 9.17
N GLU A 324 -34.25 2.48 8.41
CA GLU A 324 -33.49 1.87 7.30
C GLU A 324 -33.20 2.91 6.21
N SER A 325 -34.15 3.80 5.90
CA SER A 325 -33.98 4.89 4.93
C SER A 325 -32.88 5.89 5.34
N SER A 326 -32.84 6.30 6.60
CA SER A 326 -31.81 7.23 7.09
C SER A 326 -30.41 6.61 7.04
N PHE A 327 -30.30 5.29 7.28
CA PHE A 327 -29.07 4.56 7.07
C PHE A 327 -28.66 4.54 5.58
N GLU A 328 -29.57 4.16 4.68
CA GLU A 328 -29.29 4.15 3.24
C GLU A 328 -28.86 5.53 2.74
N ASP A 329 -29.52 6.60 3.17
CA ASP A 329 -29.15 7.97 2.81
C ASP A 329 -27.76 8.34 3.36
N THR A 330 -27.42 7.93 4.58
CA THR A 330 -26.07 8.11 5.14
C THR A 330 -25.03 7.36 4.32
N VAL A 331 -25.35 6.15 3.84
CA VAL A 331 -24.44 5.35 3.01
C VAL A 331 -24.25 6.00 1.62
N ARG A 332 -25.34 6.40 0.98
CA ARG A 332 -25.33 7.02 -0.36
C ARG A 332 -24.62 8.37 -0.39
N THR A 333 -24.59 9.09 0.73
CA THR A 333 -23.97 10.41 0.84
C THR A 333 -22.60 10.34 1.50
N GLU A 334 -22.55 10.25 2.82
CA GLU A 334 -21.35 10.40 3.64
C GLU A 334 -20.35 9.25 3.44
N VAL A 335 -20.82 8.00 3.48
CA VAL A 335 -19.94 6.83 3.30
C VAL A 335 -19.36 6.81 1.89
N LEU A 336 -20.19 7.04 0.88
CA LEU A 336 -19.76 7.10 -0.52
C LEU A 336 -18.70 8.18 -0.74
N ASP A 337 -18.91 9.40 -0.23
CA ASP A 337 -17.97 10.50 -0.38
C ASP A 337 -16.62 10.19 0.26
N ILE A 338 -16.64 9.72 1.52
CA ILE A 338 -15.43 9.39 2.28
C ILE A 338 -14.65 8.24 1.62
N LEU A 339 -15.33 7.17 1.22
CA LEU A 339 -14.69 6.04 0.53
C LEU A 339 -14.10 6.49 -0.81
N ASN A 340 -14.85 7.26 -1.61
CA ASN A 340 -14.38 7.76 -2.90
C ASN A 340 -13.14 8.63 -2.74
N ARG A 341 -13.14 9.57 -1.79
CA ARG A 341 -11.99 10.44 -1.50
C ARG A 341 -10.78 9.61 -1.06
N ASP A 342 -10.94 8.77 -0.03
CA ASP A 342 -9.81 8.06 0.57
C ASP A 342 -9.23 6.99 -0.38
N LEU A 343 -10.07 6.25 -1.11
CA LEU A 343 -9.64 5.25 -2.09
C LEU A 343 -8.99 5.87 -3.34
N THR A 344 -9.39 7.08 -3.71
CA THR A 344 -8.85 7.74 -4.90
C THR A 344 -7.57 8.53 -4.60
N GLU A 345 -7.52 9.23 -3.46
CA GLU A 345 -6.47 10.23 -3.20
C GLU A 345 -5.40 9.73 -2.22
N LYS A 346 -5.76 8.92 -1.23
CA LYS A 346 -4.85 8.56 -0.11
C LYS A 346 -4.16 7.21 -0.28
N VAL A 347 -4.60 6.38 -1.24
CA VAL A 347 -4.06 5.02 -1.44
C VAL A 347 -2.60 5.06 -1.87
N PHE A 348 -2.27 5.86 -2.87
CA PHE A 348 -0.94 5.95 -3.46
C PHE A 348 -0.17 7.14 -2.87
N SER A 349 0.13 7.11 -1.56
CA SER A 349 0.80 8.21 -0.87
C SER A 349 2.27 8.38 -1.31
N THR A 350 2.84 9.56 -1.06
CA THR A 350 4.27 9.82 -1.31
C THR A 350 5.18 8.94 -0.43
N PRO A 351 4.95 8.78 0.88
CA PRO A 351 5.75 7.88 1.70
C PRO A 351 5.72 6.43 1.21
N TRP A 352 4.57 5.96 0.70
CA TRP A 352 4.47 4.64 0.08
C TRP A 352 5.41 4.50 -1.11
N ALA A 353 5.40 5.49 -2.01
CA ALA A 353 6.25 5.50 -3.20
C ALA A 353 7.73 5.47 -2.85
N LEU A 354 8.16 6.35 -1.94
CA LEU A 354 9.52 6.41 -1.46
C LEU A 354 9.94 5.09 -0.82
N GLY A 355 9.05 4.46 -0.06
CA GLY A 355 9.29 3.14 0.54
C GLY A 355 9.56 2.06 -0.50
N VAL A 356 8.68 1.91 -1.50
CA VAL A 356 8.82 0.86 -2.53
C VAL A 356 9.97 1.14 -3.51
N THR A 357 10.41 2.40 -3.66
CA THR A 357 11.56 2.77 -4.50
C THR A 357 12.85 2.95 -3.70
N SER A 358 12.86 2.70 -2.38
CA SER A 358 14.06 2.83 -1.54
C SER A 358 15.29 2.02 -1.99
N PRO A 359 15.19 0.88 -2.71
CA PRO A 359 16.37 0.24 -3.28
C PRO A 359 17.14 1.13 -4.27
N LEU A 360 16.49 2.12 -4.88
CA LEU A 360 17.16 3.12 -5.73
C LEU A 360 18.21 3.89 -4.94
N ILE A 361 17.83 4.48 -3.80
CA ILE A 361 18.78 5.27 -3.01
C ILE A 361 19.88 4.39 -2.40
N LEU A 362 19.59 3.13 -2.05
CA LEU A 362 20.62 2.17 -1.62
C LEU A 362 21.64 1.88 -2.74
N ALA A 363 21.20 1.80 -4.00
CA ALA A 363 22.11 1.66 -5.14
C ALA A 363 23.00 2.90 -5.31
N PHE A 364 22.44 4.10 -5.12
CA PHE A 364 23.23 5.33 -5.16
C PHE A 364 24.22 5.46 -3.99
N MET A 365 23.89 4.94 -2.81
CA MET A 365 24.86 4.81 -1.70
C MET A 365 26.03 3.91 -2.09
N ASP A 366 25.76 2.78 -2.73
CA ASP A 366 26.80 1.86 -3.22
C ASP A 366 27.68 2.49 -4.31
N VAL A 367 27.06 3.16 -5.29
CA VAL A 367 27.79 3.89 -6.33
C VAL A 367 28.65 4.98 -5.68
N SER A 368 28.07 5.82 -4.83
CA SER A 368 28.78 6.88 -4.09
C SER A 368 29.99 6.35 -3.32
N ALA A 369 29.81 5.28 -2.51
CA ALA A 369 30.88 4.68 -1.73
C ALA A 369 32.03 4.15 -2.59
N SER A 370 31.72 3.57 -3.75
CA SER A 370 32.73 3.07 -4.70
C SER A 370 33.71 4.17 -5.12
N TRP A 371 33.23 5.40 -5.32
CA TRP A 371 34.05 6.53 -5.74
C TRP A 371 34.93 7.12 -4.63
N THR A 372 34.68 6.81 -3.36
CA THR A 372 35.51 7.32 -2.24
C THR A 372 36.92 6.72 -2.20
N ARG A 373 37.13 5.53 -2.77
CA ARG A 373 38.43 4.83 -2.75
C ARG A 373 39.34 5.15 -3.93
N VAL A 374 38.84 5.82 -4.97
CA VAL A 374 39.62 6.10 -6.20
C VAL A 374 40.79 7.02 -5.90
N ASN A 375 40.60 7.98 -4.99
CA ASN A 375 41.60 9.00 -4.66
C ASN A 375 41.91 8.94 -3.17
N ASN A 376 42.93 8.17 -2.77
CA ASN A 376 43.42 8.12 -1.38
C ASN A 376 43.90 9.49 -0.84
N GLU A 377 43.92 10.52 -1.68
CA GLU A 377 44.25 11.89 -1.33
C GLU A 377 42.96 12.73 -1.28
N TRP A 378 42.34 12.84 -0.09
CA TRP A 378 41.34 13.86 0.23
C TRP A 378 41.97 15.26 0.27
N LYS A 379 42.71 15.65 -0.78
CA LYS A 379 43.42 16.93 -0.87
C LYS A 379 42.51 18.10 -1.27
N GLU A 380 41.30 17.81 -1.74
CA GLU A 380 40.32 18.83 -2.14
C GLU A 380 39.21 19.05 -1.11
N GLU A 381 38.50 20.17 -1.24
CA GLU A 381 37.32 20.50 -0.45
C GLU A 381 36.29 19.35 -0.50
N MET A 382 35.76 18.94 0.65
CA MET A 382 34.80 17.82 0.78
C MET A 382 33.68 17.84 -0.29
N TRP A 383 33.19 19.04 -0.64
CA TRP A 383 32.10 19.23 -1.60
C TRP A 383 32.48 18.92 -3.05
N SER A 384 33.74 19.06 -3.46
CA SER A 384 34.18 18.71 -4.83
C SER A 384 34.22 17.21 -5.07
N HIS A 385 34.12 16.38 -4.02
CA HIS A 385 34.29 14.95 -4.16
C HIS A 385 33.13 14.28 -4.95
N PRO A 386 33.42 13.51 -6.02
CA PRO A 386 32.42 12.83 -6.84
C PRO A 386 31.41 11.95 -6.08
N ALA A 387 31.82 11.36 -4.96
CA ALA A 387 30.97 10.52 -4.12
C ALA A 387 29.78 11.29 -3.56
N ILE A 388 29.99 12.52 -3.05
CA ILE A 388 28.91 13.35 -2.48
C ILE A 388 27.95 13.77 -3.58
N ALA A 389 28.46 14.21 -4.73
CA ALA A 389 27.66 14.57 -5.89
C ALA A 389 26.74 13.42 -6.34
N LEU A 390 27.26 12.20 -6.44
CA LEU A 390 26.47 11.01 -6.81
C LEU A 390 25.37 10.69 -5.79
N LEU A 391 25.66 10.82 -4.49
CA LEU A 391 24.64 10.61 -3.44
C LEU A 391 23.53 11.66 -3.53
N LEU A 392 23.89 12.93 -3.75
CA LEU A 392 22.94 14.02 -3.95
C LEU A 392 22.07 13.80 -5.20
N GLU A 393 22.65 13.39 -6.31
CA GLU A 393 21.91 13.01 -7.53
C GLU A 393 20.88 11.90 -7.24
N GLY A 394 21.28 10.88 -6.48
CA GLY A 394 20.39 9.81 -6.02
C GLY A 394 19.25 10.30 -5.13
N LEU A 395 19.54 11.21 -4.20
CA LEU A 395 18.53 11.85 -3.34
C LEU A 395 17.56 12.71 -4.14
N VAL A 396 18.04 13.47 -5.12
CA VAL A 396 17.19 14.27 -6.02
C VAL A 396 16.25 13.36 -6.81
N LEU A 397 16.77 12.28 -7.41
CA LEU A 397 15.93 11.31 -8.11
C LEU A 397 14.87 10.71 -7.18
N TRP A 398 15.29 10.25 -6.00
CA TRP A 398 14.39 9.57 -5.09
C TRP A 398 13.34 10.51 -4.47
N LEU A 399 13.72 11.70 -4.00
CA LEU A 399 12.83 12.61 -3.27
C LEU A 399 12.09 13.59 -4.17
N LEU A 400 12.69 14.08 -5.25
CA LEU A 400 12.08 15.10 -6.12
C LEU A 400 11.41 14.49 -7.35
N PHE A 401 12.01 13.48 -7.99
CA PHE A 401 11.49 12.95 -9.25
C PHE A 401 10.43 11.85 -9.07
N VAL A 402 10.63 10.90 -8.14
CA VAL A 402 9.72 9.76 -7.96
C VAL A 402 8.29 10.21 -7.60
N PRO A 403 8.05 11.11 -6.64
CA PRO A 403 6.69 11.46 -6.24
C PRO A 403 5.80 12.04 -7.36
N PRO A 404 6.19 13.10 -8.09
CA PRO A 404 5.36 13.66 -9.16
C PRO A 404 5.21 12.70 -10.35
N THR A 405 6.22 11.89 -10.64
CA THR A 405 6.15 10.89 -11.72
C THR A 405 5.16 9.79 -11.40
N LYS A 406 5.14 9.27 -10.16
CA LYS A 406 4.09 8.36 -9.69
C LYS A 406 2.71 8.99 -9.86
N ASP A 407 2.55 10.22 -9.41
CA ASP A 407 1.28 10.93 -9.42
C ASP A 407 0.73 11.13 -10.83
N LEU A 408 1.60 11.46 -11.78
CA LEU A 408 1.27 11.52 -13.20
C LEU A 408 0.86 10.12 -13.73
N LEU A 409 1.64 9.08 -13.44
CA LEU A 409 1.32 7.70 -13.85
C LEU A 409 -0.04 7.25 -13.33
N ILE A 410 -0.33 7.45 -12.05
CA ILE A 410 -1.62 7.09 -11.43
C ILE A 410 -2.77 7.87 -12.10
N LEU A 411 -2.56 9.15 -12.42
CA LEU A 411 -3.57 9.96 -13.10
C LEU A 411 -3.84 9.48 -14.53
N LEU A 412 -2.79 9.14 -15.29
CA LEU A 412 -2.92 8.56 -16.64
C LEU A 412 -3.66 7.22 -16.60
N LEU A 413 -3.34 6.35 -15.62
CA LEU A 413 -4.04 5.08 -15.42
C LEU A 413 -5.53 5.30 -15.07
N ARG A 414 -5.82 6.31 -14.25
CA ARG A 414 -7.19 6.70 -13.89
C ARG A 414 -7.97 7.24 -15.09
N LEU A 415 -7.34 8.02 -15.97
CA LEU A 415 -7.93 8.50 -17.22
C LEU A 415 -8.22 7.34 -18.19
N ALA A 416 -7.31 6.38 -18.29
CA ALA A 416 -7.44 5.22 -19.14
C ALA A 416 -8.35 4.11 -18.57
N ARG A 417 -9.07 4.32 -17.47
CA ARG A 417 -9.81 3.24 -16.78
C ARG A 417 -10.99 2.64 -17.56
N ARG A 418 -11.52 3.34 -18.58
CA ARG A 418 -12.67 2.85 -19.39
C ARG A 418 -12.39 1.46 -19.99
N ARG A 419 -13.27 0.49 -19.70
CA ARG A 419 -13.16 -0.91 -20.17
C ARG A 419 -13.24 -0.96 -21.70
N PRO A 420 -12.21 -1.45 -22.40
CA PRO A 420 -12.27 -1.63 -23.84
C PRO A 420 -13.13 -2.84 -24.22
N ARG A 421 -13.55 -2.89 -25.50
CA ARG A 421 -14.36 -3.99 -26.04
C ARG A 421 -13.57 -5.29 -26.25
N SER A 422 -12.25 -5.21 -26.43
CA SER A 422 -11.39 -6.37 -26.69
C SER A 422 -10.12 -6.37 -25.84
N THR A 423 -9.53 -7.56 -25.65
CA THR A 423 -8.27 -7.73 -24.91
C THR A 423 -7.10 -7.02 -25.60
N CYS A 424 -7.03 -7.05 -26.93
CA CYS A 424 -5.99 -6.35 -27.69
C CYS A 424 -6.02 -4.83 -27.43
N LEU A 425 -7.21 -4.22 -27.40
CA LEU A 425 -7.35 -2.81 -27.04
C LEU A 425 -6.97 -2.53 -25.59
N GLU A 426 -7.16 -3.48 -24.66
CA GLU A 426 -6.68 -3.33 -23.28
C GLU A 426 -5.15 -3.31 -23.23
N LEU A 427 -4.51 -4.21 -23.97
CA LEU A 427 -3.05 -4.28 -24.08
C LEU A 427 -2.48 -2.99 -24.70
N LEU A 428 -3.06 -2.53 -25.81
CA LEU A 428 -2.65 -1.29 -26.47
C LEU A 428 -2.81 -0.07 -25.56
N LYS A 429 -3.91 0.02 -24.81
CA LYS A 429 -4.12 1.11 -23.84
C LYS A 429 -3.10 1.06 -22.70
N ASN A 430 -2.76 -0.12 -22.17
CA ASN A 430 -1.73 -0.26 -21.15
C ASN A 430 -0.35 0.17 -21.69
N ALA A 431 0.00 -0.27 -22.90
CA ALA A 431 1.24 0.11 -23.56
C ALA A 431 1.31 1.62 -23.82
N MET A 432 0.22 2.24 -24.28
CA MET A 432 0.14 3.68 -24.50
C MET A 432 0.33 4.47 -23.20
N VAL A 433 -0.38 4.09 -22.13
CA VAL A 433 -0.25 4.76 -20.82
C VAL A 433 1.18 4.66 -20.28
N LEU A 434 1.79 3.47 -20.37
CA LEU A 434 3.17 3.27 -19.94
C LEU A 434 4.17 4.02 -20.82
N GLY A 435 3.97 4.04 -22.13
CA GLY A 435 4.78 4.83 -23.06
C GLY A 435 4.73 6.33 -22.73
N THR A 436 3.54 6.88 -22.47
CA THR A 436 3.38 8.27 -22.04
C THR A 436 4.05 8.52 -20.68
N ALA A 437 3.88 7.61 -19.72
CA ALA A 437 4.50 7.71 -18.40
C ALA A 437 6.03 7.52 -18.42
N ALA A 438 6.59 6.92 -19.47
CA ALA A 438 8.04 6.79 -19.66
C ALA A 438 8.69 8.09 -20.15
N VAL A 439 7.94 9.04 -20.74
CA VAL A 439 8.50 10.30 -21.26
C VAL A 439 9.27 11.09 -20.19
N PRO A 440 8.73 11.35 -18.97
CA PRO A 440 9.50 12.06 -17.95
C PRO A 440 10.75 11.30 -17.49
N VAL A 441 10.70 9.96 -17.49
CA VAL A 441 11.85 9.12 -17.15
C VAL A 441 12.95 9.27 -18.20
N LEU A 442 12.58 9.23 -19.49
CA LEU A 442 13.52 9.47 -20.58
C LEU A 442 14.12 10.87 -20.53
N LEU A 443 13.31 11.90 -20.23
CA LEU A 443 13.80 13.28 -20.09
C LEU A 443 14.83 13.41 -18.95
N VAL A 444 14.60 12.76 -17.81
CA VAL A 444 15.57 12.75 -16.70
C VAL A 444 16.84 12.00 -17.07
N ILE A 445 16.75 10.88 -17.78
CA ILE A 445 17.93 10.15 -18.26
C ILE A 445 18.74 11.02 -19.23
N VAL A 446 18.08 11.72 -20.15
CA VAL A 446 18.73 12.64 -21.09
C VAL A 446 19.37 13.82 -20.34
N ALA A 447 18.68 14.41 -19.36
CA ALA A 447 19.23 15.48 -18.52
C ALA A 447 20.46 15.00 -17.73
N TYR A 448 20.42 13.78 -17.19
CA TYR A 448 21.56 13.15 -16.52
C TYR A 448 22.75 12.97 -17.47
N ALA A 449 22.50 12.47 -18.69
CA ALA A 449 23.55 12.32 -19.69
C ALA A 449 24.14 13.68 -20.10
N ILE A 450 23.30 14.68 -20.41
CA ILE A 450 23.76 16.02 -20.80
C ILE A 450 24.61 16.64 -19.69
N THR A 451 24.16 16.60 -18.44
CA THR A 451 24.92 17.18 -17.32
C THR A 451 26.25 16.47 -17.08
N ARG A 452 26.35 15.17 -17.39
CA ARG A 452 27.61 14.40 -17.35
C ARG A 452 28.55 14.73 -18.50
N PHE A 453 28.04 14.92 -19.71
CA PHE A 453 28.86 15.22 -20.90
C PHE A 453 29.24 16.71 -21.02
N ALA A 454 28.36 17.62 -20.62
CA ALA A 454 28.61 19.06 -20.70
C ALA A 454 29.78 19.50 -19.81
N ASP A 455 29.94 18.86 -18.65
CA ASP A 455 31.07 19.06 -17.73
C ASP A 455 32.41 18.86 -18.44
N LEU A 456 32.53 17.76 -19.19
CA LEU A 456 33.73 17.40 -19.96
C LEU A 456 34.02 18.34 -21.13
N VAL A 457 32.99 18.92 -21.76
CA VAL A 457 33.14 19.68 -23.01
C VAL A 457 33.24 21.19 -22.77
N VAL A 458 32.51 21.72 -21.78
CA VAL A 458 32.29 23.17 -21.64
C VAL A 458 33.23 23.80 -20.63
N PHE A 459 33.46 23.16 -19.50
CA PHE A 459 34.10 23.82 -18.35
C PHE A 459 35.56 23.44 -18.16
N ASP A 460 36.07 22.42 -18.87
CA ASP A 460 37.42 21.87 -18.74
C ASP A 460 37.86 21.67 -17.27
N THR A 461 36.87 21.52 -16.38
CA THR A 461 37.02 21.45 -14.93
C THR A 461 36.07 20.38 -14.42
N GLU A 462 36.58 19.42 -13.67
CA GLU A 462 35.80 18.31 -13.13
C GLU A 462 35.03 18.72 -11.86
N ASN A 463 34.21 19.77 -11.93
CA ASN A 463 33.47 20.25 -10.76
C ASN A 463 32.21 19.41 -10.50
N ALA A 464 32.37 18.34 -9.73
CA ALA A 464 31.29 17.43 -9.39
C ALA A 464 30.08 18.12 -8.72
N THR A 465 30.31 19.19 -7.96
CA THR A 465 29.23 19.97 -7.31
C THR A 465 28.36 20.66 -8.35
N LEU A 466 28.97 21.37 -9.30
CA LEU A 466 28.25 22.08 -10.35
C LEU A 466 27.36 21.13 -11.13
N ARG A 467 27.89 19.95 -11.48
CA ARG A 467 27.13 18.90 -12.14
C ARG A 467 25.91 18.43 -11.34
N ALA A 468 26.08 18.11 -10.06
CA ALA A 468 24.98 17.67 -9.20
C ALA A 468 23.91 18.76 -9.06
N VAL A 469 24.32 20.03 -8.93
CA VAL A 469 23.41 21.18 -8.88
C VAL A 469 22.65 21.34 -10.19
N SER A 470 23.33 21.31 -11.34
CA SER A 470 22.69 21.39 -12.66
C SER A 470 21.69 20.26 -12.88
N PHE A 471 22.06 19.02 -12.55
CA PHE A 471 21.15 17.88 -12.62
C PHE A 471 19.95 18.04 -11.67
N GLY A 472 20.19 18.56 -10.47
CA GLY A 472 19.16 18.89 -9.50
C GLY A 472 18.14 19.88 -10.05
N CYS A 473 18.61 20.98 -10.64
CA CYS A 473 17.79 22.00 -11.27
C CYS A 473 16.97 21.42 -12.44
N CYS A 474 17.58 20.65 -13.35
CA CYS A 474 16.87 20.01 -14.45
C CYS A 474 15.76 19.07 -13.94
N THR A 475 16.08 18.26 -12.93
CA THR A 475 15.12 17.32 -12.32
C THR A 475 13.96 18.05 -11.65
N LEU A 476 14.24 19.16 -10.94
CA LEU A 476 13.21 20.00 -10.34
C LEU A 476 12.28 20.61 -11.40
N LEU A 477 12.83 21.10 -12.52
CA LEU A 477 12.03 21.61 -13.63
C LEU A 477 11.11 20.53 -14.22
N ILE A 478 11.63 19.32 -14.45
CA ILE A 478 10.82 18.19 -14.95
C ILE A 478 9.74 17.82 -13.93
N ALA A 479 10.05 17.79 -12.64
CA ALA A 479 9.10 17.54 -11.57
C ALA A 479 7.97 18.59 -11.53
N LEU A 480 8.31 19.87 -11.69
CA LEU A 480 7.35 20.97 -11.80
C LEU A 480 6.47 20.83 -13.04
N CYS A 481 7.04 20.50 -14.20
CA CYS A 481 6.27 20.23 -15.42
C CYS A 481 5.28 19.07 -15.24
N ASN A 482 5.70 17.96 -14.62
CA ASN A 482 4.83 16.83 -14.30
C ASN A 482 3.68 17.24 -13.38
N PHE A 483 3.97 18.05 -12.36
CA PHE A 483 2.97 18.57 -11.43
C PHE A 483 1.95 19.48 -12.13
N LEU A 484 2.41 20.42 -12.96
CA LEU A 484 1.54 21.31 -13.74
C LEU A 484 0.66 20.52 -14.72
N LEU A 485 1.23 19.52 -15.41
CA LEU A 485 0.48 18.62 -16.28
C LEU A 485 -0.59 17.84 -15.49
N GLN A 486 -0.25 17.37 -14.28
CA GLN A 486 -1.18 16.68 -13.40
C GLN A 486 -2.36 17.60 -13.00
N LEU A 487 -2.09 18.87 -12.67
CA LEU A 487 -3.14 19.85 -12.36
C LEU A 487 -4.06 20.07 -13.57
N GLY A 488 -3.51 20.25 -14.76
CA GLY A 488 -4.28 20.40 -16.00
C GLY A 488 -5.18 19.18 -16.28
N LEU A 489 -4.64 17.98 -16.16
CA LEU A 489 -5.39 16.73 -16.33
C LEU A 489 -6.47 16.52 -15.26
N LYS A 490 -6.22 16.93 -14.00
CA LYS A 490 -7.23 16.90 -12.93
C LYS A 490 -8.38 17.88 -13.21
N ALA A 491 -8.08 19.08 -13.71
CA ALA A 491 -9.10 20.06 -14.08
C ALA A 491 -9.99 19.54 -15.24
N LEU A 492 -9.41 18.79 -16.19
CA LEU A 492 -10.17 18.13 -17.25
C LEU A 492 -11.12 17.05 -16.71
N LEU A 493 -10.67 16.26 -15.71
CA LEU A 493 -11.50 15.22 -15.08
C LEU A 493 -12.66 15.75 -14.24
N GLN A 494 -12.61 17.00 -13.79
CA GLN A 494 -13.68 17.61 -13.00
C GLN A 494 -14.85 18.10 -13.85
N ARG A 495 -14.71 18.17 -15.18
CA ARG A 495 -15.79 18.64 -16.05
C ARG A 495 -16.93 17.60 -16.09
N PRO A 496 -18.19 18.00 -15.85
CA PRO A 496 -19.33 17.08 -15.91
C PRO A 496 -19.43 16.47 -17.31
N GLY A 497 -19.48 15.14 -17.39
CA GLY A 497 -19.55 14.38 -18.65
C GLY A 497 -18.37 13.43 -18.92
N TRP A 498 -17.37 13.39 -18.05
CA TRP A 498 -16.22 12.46 -18.10
C TRP A 498 -16.18 11.52 -16.90
#